data_AF-A0A7D7VQV4-F1
#
_entry.id   AF-A0A7D7VQV4-F1
#
_cell.length_a   1.000
_cell.length_b   1.000
_cell.length_c   1.000
_cell.angle_alpha   90.00
_cell.angle_beta   90.00
_cell.angle_gamma   90.00
#
_symmetry.space_group_name_H-M   'P 1'
#
loop_
_entity.id
_entity.type
_entity.pdbx_description
1 polymer ?
#
loop_
_entity_poly.entity_id
_entity_poly.type
_entity_poly.pdbx_seq_one_letter_code
_entity_poly.pdbx_strand_id
1 'polypeptide(L)' 'MKFPVEKMCQILGVSKSGYYNWLSSGTSKLWLENQKLSIEIHAIFEMSHHSYRSLRIKTELEA' A
#
# COMPACT_ATOMS: atom_id res chain seq x y z
N MET A 1 3.77 12.16 18.98
CA MET A 1 5.16 12.33 18.50
C MET A 1 5.09 13.00 17.12
N LYS A 2 5.78 14.13 16.90
CA LYS A 2 5.87 14.73 15.56
C LYS A 2 7.29 14.48 15.03
N PHE A 3 7.41 13.82 13.88
CA PHE A 3 8.70 13.57 13.25
C PHE A 3 8.96 14.65 12.17
N PRO A 4 10.11 15.33 12.19
CA PRO A 4 10.46 16.28 11.15
C PRO A 4 10.56 15.59 9.78
N VAL A 5 9.87 16.11 8.78
CA VAL A 5 9.87 15.57 7.40
C VAL A 5 11.30 15.54 6.86
N GLU A 6 12.12 16.57 7.12
CA GLU A 6 13.51 16.59 6.66
C GLU A 6 14.31 15.40 7.17
N LYS A 7 14.14 15.03 8.44
CA LYS A 7 14.86 13.92 9.06
C LYS A 7 14.40 12.58 8.49
N MET A 8 13.10 12.44 8.22
CA MET A 8 12.55 11.24 7.57
C MET A 8 13.05 11.12 6.13
N CYS A 9 13.07 12.21 5.37
CA CYS A 9 13.60 12.23 4.00
C CYS A 9 15.08 11.84 3.96
N GLN A 10 15.88 12.33 4.91
CA GLN A 10 17.30 11.94 5.04
C GLN A 10 17.46 10.44 5.34
N ILE A 11 16.69 9.91 6.29
CA ILE A 11 16.76 8.49 6.67
C ILE A 11 16.34 7.58 5.50
N LEU A 12 15.29 7.98 4.77
CA LEU A 12 14.73 7.21 3.66
C LEU A 12 15.46 7.44 2.31
N GLY A 13 16.45 8.35 2.28
CA GLY A 13 17.21 8.66 1.06
C GLY A 13 16.40 9.35 -0.04
N VAL A 14 15.32 10.06 0.31
CA VAL A 14 14.46 10.79 -0.65
C VAL A 14 14.67 12.30 -0.52
N SER A 15 14.45 13.05 -1.61
CA SER A 15 14.50 14.50 -1.54
C SER A 15 13.24 15.08 -0.88
N LYS A 16 13.39 16.20 -0.17
CA LYS A 16 12.26 16.94 0.42
C LYS A 16 11.24 17.35 -0.64
N SER A 17 11.70 17.87 -1.78
CA SER A 17 10.84 18.24 -2.90
C SER A 17 10.13 17.03 -3.50
N GLY A 18 10.81 15.88 -3.62
CA GLY A 18 10.20 14.63 -4.08
C GLY A 18 9.07 14.17 -3.16
N TYR A 19 9.26 14.26 -1.85
CA TYR A 19 8.21 13.95 -0.87
C TYR A 19 6.98 14.83 -1.04
N TYR A 20 7.15 16.16 -1.08
CA TYR A 20 6.00 17.06 -1.22
C TYR A 20 5.34 16.97 -2.58
N ASN A 21 6.10 16.73 -3.66
CA ASN A 21 5.54 16.49 -4.98
C ASN A 21 4.69 15.21 -4.99
N TRP A 22 5.19 14.11 -4.41
CA TRP A 22 4.41 12.89 -4.27
C TRP A 22 3.14 13.12 -3.44
N LEU A 23 3.26 13.85 -2.32
CA LEU A 23 2.14 14.20 -1.46
C LEU A 23 1.06 15.01 -2.20
N SER A 24 1.47 15.94 -3.08
CA SER A 24 0.54 16.76 -3.87
C SER A 24 0.02 16.08 -5.13
N SER A 25 0.66 14.99 -5.60
CA SER A 25 0.32 14.32 -6.87
C SER A 25 -1.05 13.63 -6.85
N GLY A 26 -1.64 13.45 -5.66
CA GLY A 26 -2.92 12.76 -5.50
C GLY A 26 -2.86 11.27 -5.84
N THR A 27 -4.01 10.61 -5.80
CA THR A 27 -4.11 9.17 -6.05
C THR A 27 -4.20 8.90 -7.55
N SER A 28 -3.27 8.11 -8.09
CA SER A 28 -3.36 7.64 -9.47
C SER A 28 -4.46 6.57 -9.62
N LYS A 29 -4.90 6.34 -10.87
CA LYS A 29 -5.85 5.25 -11.17
C LYS A 29 -5.33 3.90 -10.66
N LEU A 30 -4.06 3.59 -10.92
CA LEU A 30 -3.41 2.36 -10.44
C LEU A 30 -3.41 2.27 -8.90
N TRP A 31 -3.22 3.39 -8.20
CA TRP A 31 -3.26 3.40 -6.74
C TRP A 31 -4.66 3.03 -6.23
N LEU A 32 -5.71 3.58 -6.84
CA LEU A 32 -7.10 3.27 -6.48
C LEU A 32 -7.46 1.80 -6.77
N GLU A 33 -7.01 1.28 -7.91
CA GLU A 33 -7.20 -0.14 -8.27
C GLU A 33 -6.47 -1.05 -7.27
N ASN A 34 -5.23 -0.73 -6.91
CA ASN A 34 -4.47 -1.48 -5.90
C ASN A 34 -5.10 -1.41 -4.51
N GLN A 35 -5.73 -0.28 -4.13
CA GLN A 35 -6.45 -0.19 -2.85
C GLN A 35 -7.66 -1.13 -2.82
N LYS A 36 -8.45 -1.18 -3.91
CA LYS A 36 -9.58 -2.12 -4.01
C LYS A 36 -9.10 -3.57 -3.91
N LEU A 37 -8.07 -3.91 -4.69
CA LEU A 37 -7.45 -5.24 -4.66
C LEU A 37 -6.92 -5.60 -3.25
N SER A 38 -6.31 -4.64 -2.55
CA SER A 38 -5.82 -4.85 -1.19
C SER A 38 -6.95 -5.18 -0.21
N ILE A 39 -8.11 -4.52 -0.34
CA ILE A 39 -9.29 -4.81 0.49
C ILE A 39 -9.77 -6.25 0.25
N GLU A 40 -9.87 -6.68 -1.00
CA GLU A 40 -10.28 -8.04 -1.36
C GLU A 40 -9.29 -9.09 -0.83
N ILE A 41 -7.98 -8.85 -0.98
CA ILE A 41 -6.93 -9.71 -0.42
C ILE A 41 -7.08 -9.87 1.10
N HIS A 42 -7.30 -8.77 1.82
CA HIS A 42 -7.48 -8.81 3.27
C HIS A 42 -8.75 -9.56 3.66
N ALA A 43 -9.86 -9.34 2.94
CA ALA A 43 -11.11 -10.06 3.20
C ALA A 43 -10.94 -11.58 3.06
N ILE A 44 -10.30 -12.04 1.97
CA ILE A 44 -10.02 -13.47 1.75
C ILE A 44 -9.10 -14.02 2.85
N PHE A 45 -8.06 -13.27 3.23
CA PHE A 45 -7.13 -13.68 4.27
C PHE A 45 -7.84 -13.86 5.62
N GLU A 46 -8.67 -12.89 6.02
CA GLU A 46 -9.48 -12.95 7.24
C GLU A 46 -10.47 -14.13 7.20
N MET A 47 -11.19 -14.31 6.10
CA MET A 47 -12.13 -15.42 5.91
C MET A 47 -11.45 -16.79 5.95
N SER A 48 -10.19 -16.86 5.53
CA SER A 48 -9.38 -18.08 5.60
C SER A 48 -8.82 -18.39 7.00
N HIS A 49 -9.17 -17.59 8.02
CA HIS A 49 -8.53 -17.62 9.34
C HIS A 49 -7.00 -17.49 9.24
N HIS A 50 -6.54 -16.62 8.35
CA HIS A 50 -5.13 -16.28 8.18
C HIS A 50 -4.27 -17.47 7.70
N SER A 51 -4.92 -18.55 7.23
CA SER A 51 -4.25 -19.79 6.82
C SER A 51 -3.83 -19.80 5.36
N TYR A 52 -4.54 -19.04 4.51
CA TYR A 52 -4.23 -18.97 3.08
C TYR A 52 -2.97 -18.15 2.84
N ARG A 53 -2.02 -18.76 2.13
CA ARG A 53 -0.85 -18.05 1.58
C ARG A 53 -1.22 -17.35 0.28
N SER A 54 -0.31 -16.51 -0.21
CA SER A 54 -0.45 -15.73 -1.45
C SER A 54 -0.96 -16.51 -2.64
N LEU A 55 -0.51 -17.76 -2.84
CA LEU A 55 -0.98 -18.59 -3.96
C LEU A 55 -2.49 -18.90 -3.87
N ARG A 56 -2.98 -19.26 -2.67
CA ARG A 56 -4.40 -19.57 -2.47
C ARG A 56 -5.26 -18.32 -2.56
N ILE A 57 -4.79 -17.21 -1.98
CA ILE A 57 -5.47 -15.91 -2.12
C ILE A 57 -5.58 -15.53 -3.60
N LYS A 58 -4.50 -15.72 -4.38
CA LYS A 58 -4.53 -15.49 -5.83
C LYS A 58 -5.58 -16.36 -6.53
N THR A 59 -5.63 -17.65 -6.21
CA THR A 59 -6.65 -18.55 -6.79
C THR A 59 -8.07 -18.09 -6.47
N GLU A 60 -8.35 -17.63 -5.25
CA GLU A 60 -9.67 -17.09 -4.87
C GLU A 60 -9.99 -15.76 -5.56
N LEU A 61 -8.99 -14.93 -5.89
CA LEU A 61 -9.19 -13.68 -6.64
C LEU A 61 -9.46 -13.91 -8.13
N GLU A 62 -9.01 -15.04 -8.68
CA GLU A 62 -9.18 -15.41 -10.09
C GLU A 62 -10.43 -16.28 -10.35
N ALA A 63 -11.11 -16.73 -9.28
CA ALA A 63 -12.31 -17.57 -9.32
C ALA A 63 -13.59 -16.75 -9.54
#